data_AF-A0A949MHM6-F1
#
_entry.id   AF-A0A949MHM6-F1
#
_cell.length_a   1.000
_cell.length_b   1.000
_cell.length_c   1.000
_cell.angle_alpha   90.00
_cell.angle_beta   90.00
_cell.angle_gamma   90.00
#
_symmetry.space_group_name_H-M   'P 1'
#
loop_
_entity.id
_entity.type
_entity.pdbx_description
1 polymer ?
#
loop_
_entity_poly.entity_id
_entity_poly.type
_entity_poly.pdbx_seq_one_letter_code
_entity_poly.pdbx_strand_id
1 'polypeptide(L)'
;MAKKDKKDATQYKSTQSYLRIGEVKGDTMIMETGSYIAVIAVSSVNFALKSVDEQNALVQGYMSFLNSLDFEVQILMQSRKMDIHVYLDQVSKMMERQTNELLRVQTQEYIEFVSKLVENASIMRKDFYILVSHFPGMINVKGAGQGLLSKLFGGKKTGVVDQAAAKNAKFETEKQQIDRKVNAVISGLSGLGLRCQQLKTDELTELLYNSYNFGVAPMIDMQRLGEIELSKQQQ
;
A
#
# COMPACT_ATOMS: atom_id res chain seq x y z
N MET A 1 9.89 32.00 52.08
CA MET A 1 9.48 32.14 50.66
C MET A 1 10.36 31.21 49.83
N ALA A 2 9.88 30.03 49.46
CA ALA A 2 10.62 29.11 48.59
C ALA A 2 9.95 29.12 47.21
N LYS A 3 10.66 29.64 46.20
CA LYS A 3 10.23 29.57 44.80
C LYS A 3 10.35 28.11 44.35
N LYS A 4 9.23 27.56 43.89
CA LYS A 4 9.12 26.22 43.32
C LYS A 4 9.46 26.34 41.84
N ASP A 5 10.64 25.86 41.43
CA ASP A 5 11.06 25.83 40.04
C ASP A 5 10.14 24.90 39.24
N LYS A 6 9.40 25.46 38.28
CA LYS A 6 8.69 24.70 37.25
C LYS A 6 9.73 24.13 36.29
N LYS A 7 9.95 22.82 36.33
CA LYS A 7 10.64 22.10 35.24
C LYS A 7 9.73 22.11 34.01
N ASP A 8 10.14 22.83 32.97
CA ASP A 8 9.55 22.73 31.65
C ASP A 8 9.74 21.29 31.13
N ALA A 9 8.66 20.52 31.11
CA ALA A 9 8.65 19.20 30.50
C ALA A 9 8.73 19.38 28.98
N THR A 10 9.90 19.08 28.41
CA THR A 10 10.09 19.00 26.97
C THR A 10 9.10 17.98 26.41
N GLN A 11 8.06 18.46 25.73
CA GLN A 11 7.10 17.62 25.01
C GLN A 11 7.82 16.93 23.86
N TYR A 12 8.22 15.67 24.08
CA TYR A 12 8.76 14.83 23.02
C TYR A 12 7.63 14.55 22.02
N LYS A 13 7.77 15.07 20.81
CA LYS A 13 6.87 14.73 19.70
C LYS A 13 6.95 13.23 19.42
N SER A 14 5.79 12.59 19.37
CA SER A 14 5.67 11.16 19.06
C SER A 14 6.34 10.84 17.73
N THR A 15 7.05 9.73 17.59
CA THR A 15 7.68 9.35 16.31
C THR A 15 6.65 9.23 15.18
N GLN A 16 5.40 8.91 15.52
CA GLN A 16 4.24 8.93 14.61
C GLN A 16 4.00 10.32 14.00
N SER A 17 4.31 11.43 14.68
CA SER A 17 4.12 12.78 14.13
C SER A 17 5.12 13.16 13.01
N TYR A 18 6.14 12.33 12.78
CA TYR A 18 6.98 12.42 11.58
C TYR A 18 6.34 11.71 10.38
N LEU A 19 5.42 10.77 10.64
CA LEU A 19 4.56 10.17 9.65
C LEU A 19 3.40 11.16 9.42
N ARG A 20 3.34 11.82 8.26
CA ARG A 20 2.24 12.76 7.93
C ARG A 20 0.92 12.04 7.63
N ILE A 21 0.66 10.93 8.31
CA ILE A 21 -0.46 10.02 8.15
C ILE A 21 -1.28 10.12 9.43
N GLY A 22 -2.54 10.54 9.31
CA GLY A 22 -3.45 10.70 10.44
C GLY A 22 -4.05 9.37 10.88
N GLU A 23 -4.63 8.61 9.94
CA GLU A 23 -5.24 7.31 10.21
C GLU A 23 -5.24 6.41 8.97
N VAL A 24 -5.12 5.09 9.15
CA VAL A 24 -5.40 4.12 8.08
C VAL A 24 -6.74 3.48 8.40
N LYS A 25 -7.73 3.64 7.52
CA LYS A 25 -9.10 3.18 7.76
C LYS A 25 -9.78 2.83 6.44
N GLY A 26 -10.42 1.65 6.41
CA GLY A 26 -11.24 1.22 5.28
C GLY A 26 -10.44 1.18 3.97
N ASP A 27 -9.24 0.59 4.03
CA ASP A 27 -8.36 0.34 2.88
C ASP A 27 -7.87 1.63 2.20
N THR A 28 -7.83 2.71 2.98
CA THR A 28 -7.39 4.03 2.57
C THR A 28 -6.57 4.68 3.69
N MET A 29 -5.50 5.36 3.33
CA MET A 29 -4.73 6.21 4.23
C MET A 29 -5.30 7.62 4.22
N ILE A 30 -5.56 8.17 5.40
CA ILE A 30 -5.98 9.55 5.60
C ILE A 30 -4.77 10.32 6.10
N MET A 31 -4.33 11.29 5.31
CA MET A 31 -3.19 12.16 5.65
C MET A 31 -3.61 13.20 6.69
N GLU A 32 -2.65 13.76 7.43
CA GLU A 32 -2.93 14.87 8.36
C GLU A 32 -3.53 16.11 7.66
N THR A 33 -3.26 16.26 6.36
CA THR A 33 -3.84 17.29 5.48
C THR A 33 -5.32 17.06 5.16
N GLY A 34 -5.87 15.90 5.51
CA GLY A 34 -7.23 15.47 5.19
C GLY A 34 -7.40 14.82 3.82
N SER A 35 -6.31 14.62 3.06
CA SER A 35 -6.36 13.87 1.79
C SER A 35 -6.44 12.37 2.03
N TYR A 36 -7.12 11.67 1.13
CA TYR A 36 -7.30 10.23 1.13
C TYR A 36 -6.39 9.62 0.06
N ILE A 37 -5.66 8.56 0.42
CA ILE A 37 -4.74 7.85 -0.48
C ILE A 37 -5.04 6.36 -0.42
N ALA A 38 -5.40 5.80 -1.57
CA ALA A 38 -5.50 4.35 -1.76
C ALA A 38 -4.27 3.87 -2.50
N VAL A 39 -3.82 2.65 -2.21
CA VAL A 39 -2.66 2.02 -2.86
C VAL A 39 -3.10 0.77 -3.57
N ILE A 40 -2.72 0.65 -4.84
CA ILE A 40 -3.00 -0.50 -5.69
C ILE A 40 -1.68 -1.19 -5.98
N ALA A 41 -1.55 -2.46 -5.61
CA ALA A 41 -0.46 -3.31 -6.05
C ALA A 41 -0.72 -3.79 -7.49
N VAL A 42 0.30 -3.72 -8.34
CA VAL A 42 0.19 -4.04 -9.77
C VAL A 42 1.27 -5.04 -10.18
N SER A 43 0.87 -6.08 -10.89
CA SER A 43 1.81 -7.06 -11.45
C SER A 43 2.59 -6.49 -12.63
N SER A 44 3.81 -6.95 -12.85
CA SER A 44 4.58 -6.66 -14.07
C SER A 44 4.26 -7.62 -15.22
N VAL A 45 4.46 -7.16 -16.46
CA VAL A 45 4.48 -8.00 -17.68
C VAL A 45 5.86 -7.98 -18.32
N ASN A 46 6.25 -9.09 -18.94
CA ASN A 46 7.52 -9.17 -19.67
C ASN A 46 7.35 -8.61 -21.10
N PHE A 47 7.42 -7.28 -21.21
CA PHE A 47 7.18 -6.55 -22.47
C PHE A 47 8.14 -6.98 -23.59
N ALA A 48 9.40 -7.26 -23.29
CA ALA A 48 10.42 -7.61 -24.28
C ALA A 48 10.18 -8.98 -24.96
N LEU A 49 9.44 -9.88 -24.30
CA LEU A 49 9.12 -11.21 -24.85
C LEU A 49 7.82 -11.22 -25.68
N LYS A 50 7.15 -10.08 -25.80
CA LYS A 50 5.91 -9.93 -26.58
C LYS A 50 6.20 -9.73 -28.06
N SER A 51 5.26 -10.12 -28.93
CA SER A 51 5.35 -9.80 -30.35
C SER A 51 5.27 -8.28 -30.58
N VAL A 52 5.73 -7.80 -31.74
CA VAL A 52 5.66 -6.35 -32.07
C VAL A 52 4.23 -5.84 -32.03
N ASP A 53 3.27 -6.63 -32.53
CA ASP A 53 1.85 -6.26 -32.50
C ASP A 53 1.29 -6.20 -31.07
N GLU A 54 1.65 -7.16 -30.22
CA GLU A 54 1.28 -7.14 -28.79
C GLU A 54 1.92 -5.94 -28.06
N GLN A 55 3.19 -5.64 -28.34
CA GLN A 55 3.88 -4.48 -27.79
C GLN A 55 3.16 -3.18 -28.19
N ASN A 56 2.81 -3.02 -29.47
CA ASN A 56 2.07 -1.86 -29.96
C ASN A 56 0.68 -1.76 -29.31
N ALA A 57 -0.04 -2.87 -29.17
CA ALA A 57 -1.35 -2.92 -28.52
C ALA A 57 -1.24 -2.49 -27.04
N LEU A 58 -0.23 -2.98 -26.30
CA LEU A 58 0.02 -2.60 -24.92
C LEU A 58 0.36 -1.11 -24.79
N VAL A 59 1.18 -0.56 -25.71
CA VAL A 59 1.53 0.86 -25.72
C VAL A 59 0.30 1.72 -25.97
N GLN A 60 -0.53 1.39 -26.97
CA GLN A 60 -1.77 2.13 -27.25
C GLN A 60 -2.77 2.02 -26.11
N GLY A 61 -2.90 0.84 -25.51
CA GLY A 61 -3.75 0.65 -24.34
C GLY A 61 -3.27 1.45 -23.13
N TYR A 62 -1.95 1.50 -22.89
CA TYR A 62 -1.38 2.33 -21.82
C TYR A 62 -1.58 3.83 -22.06
N MET A 63 -1.43 4.31 -23.30
CA MET A 63 -1.78 5.69 -23.66
C MET A 63 -3.26 5.99 -23.40
N SER A 64 -4.14 5.07 -23.80
CA SER A 64 -5.59 5.21 -23.59
C SER A 64 -5.95 5.25 -22.10
N PHE A 65 -5.27 4.43 -21.28
CA PHE A 65 -5.38 4.47 -19.84
C PHE A 65 -4.93 5.81 -19.26
N LEU A 66 -3.75 6.31 -19.63
CA LEU A 66 -3.27 7.61 -19.12
C LEU A 66 -4.20 8.76 -19.53
N ASN A 67 -4.74 8.72 -20.75
CA ASN A 67 -5.66 9.74 -21.25
C ASN A 67 -7.06 9.68 -20.62
N SER A 68 -7.44 8.56 -19.99
CA SER A 68 -8.75 8.43 -19.33
C SER A 68 -8.74 8.92 -17.88
N LEU A 69 -7.57 9.17 -17.29
CA LEU A 69 -7.45 9.65 -15.93
C LEU A 69 -7.76 11.15 -15.84
N ASP A 70 -8.77 11.49 -15.06
CA ASP A 70 -9.15 12.87 -14.70
C ASP A 70 -8.65 13.27 -13.30
N PHE A 71 -7.76 12.47 -12.70
CA PHE A 71 -7.16 12.69 -11.39
C PHE A 71 -5.68 12.30 -11.34
N GLU A 72 -4.99 12.81 -10.33
CA GLU A 72 -3.58 12.51 -10.08
C GLU A 72 -3.39 11.08 -9.59
N VAL A 73 -2.47 10.37 -10.26
CA VAL A 73 -1.95 9.08 -9.83
C VAL A 73 -0.44 9.17 -9.69
N GLN A 74 0.12 8.45 -8.72
CA GLN A 74 1.57 8.33 -8.56
C GLN A 74 1.97 6.86 -8.70
N ILE A 75 2.89 6.59 -9.61
CA ILE A 75 3.48 5.27 -9.78
C ILE A 75 4.71 5.19 -8.88
N LEU A 76 4.71 4.23 -7.97
CA LEU A 76 5.81 3.93 -7.07
C LEU A 76 6.39 2.56 -7.42
N MET A 77 7.69 2.52 -7.71
CA MET A 77 8.42 1.27 -7.90
C MET A 77 9.39 1.08 -6.73
N GLN A 78 9.29 -0.05 -6.05
CA GLN A 78 10.19 -0.42 -4.97
C GLN A 78 11.09 -1.57 -5.43
N SER A 79 12.41 -1.37 -5.38
CA SER A 79 13.39 -2.39 -5.77
C SER A 79 14.16 -2.88 -4.55
N ARG A 80 14.07 -4.17 -4.20
CA ARG A 80 14.84 -4.76 -3.09
C ARG A 80 15.67 -5.93 -3.57
N LYS A 81 16.75 -6.24 -2.85
CA LYS A 81 17.50 -7.48 -3.10
C LYS A 81 16.58 -8.68 -2.88
N MET A 82 16.63 -9.64 -3.80
CA MET A 82 15.89 -10.88 -3.66
C MET A 82 16.40 -11.63 -2.43
N ASP A 83 15.53 -11.91 -1.47
CA ASP A 83 15.85 -12.81 -0.38
C ASP A 83 15.63 -14.26 -0.85
N ILE A 84 16.73 -14.98 -1.04
CA ILE A 84 16.72 -16.39 -1.45
C ILE A 84 16.84 -17.35 -0.27
N HIS A 85 17.09 -16.87 0.95
CA HIS A 85 17.38 -17.74 2.09
C HIS A 85 16.22 -18.68 2.38
N VAL A 86 14.98 -18.20 2.25
CA VAL A 86 13.77 -19.02 2.40
C VAL A 86 13.76 -20.18 1.40
N TYR A 87 14.12 -19.92 0.15
CA TYR A 87 14.21 -20.95 -0.88
C TYR A 87 15.36 -21.93 -0.61
N LEU A 88 16.55 -21.42 -0.29
CA LEU A 88 17.70 -22.27 0.02
C LEU A 88 17.46 -23.15 1.25
N ASP A 89 16.78 -22.64 2.28
CA ASP A 89 16.39 -23.40 3.46
C ASP A 89 15.41 -24.54 3.12
N GLN A 90 14.44 -24.29 2.21
CA GLN A 90 13.56 -25.33 1.71
C GLN A 90 14.34 -26.44 0.96
N VAL A 91 15.28 -26.06 0.10
CA VAL A 91 16.12 -27.01 -0.63
C VAL A 91 17.04 -27.78 0.32
N SER A 92 17.58 -27.12 1.35
CA SER A 92 18.38 -27.76 2.40
C SER A 92 17.57 -28.81 3.16
N LYS A 93 16.33 -28.49 3.55
CA LYS A 93 15.43 -29.47 4.19
C LYS A 93 15.08 -30.64 3.28
N MET A 94 15.02 -30.43 1.96
CA MET A 94 14.84 -31.52 1.00
C MET A 94 16.09 -32.40 0.90
N MET A 95 17.29 -31.79 0.91
CA MET A 95 18.58 -32.49 0.91
C MET A 95 18.73 -33.42 2.13
N GLU A 96 18.34 -32.96 3.31
CA GLU A 96 18.38 -33.77 4.56
C GLU A 96 17.51 -35.03 4.48
N ARG A 97 16.43 -35.00 3.69
CA ARG A 97 15.51 -36.13 3.50
C ARG A 97 15.97 -37.10 2.42
N GLN A 98 17.00 -36.77 1.64
CA GLN A 98 17.50 -37.65 0.58
C GLN A 98 18.28 -38.83 1.17
N THR A 99 17.92 -40.03 0.74
CA THR A 99 18.59 -41.29 1.10
C THR A 99 19.77 -41.60 0.17
N ASN A 100 19.82 -41.00 -1.02
CA ASN A 100 20.88 -41.19 -1.99
C ASN A 100 21.98 -40.13 -1.80
N GLU A 101 23.19 -40.58 -1.44
CA GLU A 101 24.34 -39.71 -1.20
C GLU A 101 24.75 -38.88 -2.43
N LEU A 102 24.65 -39.43 -3.64
CA LEU A 102 25.00 -38.69 -4.87
C LEU A 102 24.03 -37.51 -5.09
N LEU A 103 22.73 -37.73 -4.86
CA LEU A 103 21.73 -36.66 -4.94
C LEU A 103 21.95 -35.61 -3.85
N ARG A 104 22.39 -36.03 -2.66
CA ARG A 104 22.71 -35.11 -1.57
C ARG A 104 23.85 -34.17 -1.96
N VAL A 105 24.94 -34.72 -2.50
CA VAL A 105 26.09 -33.94 -2.98
C VAL A 105 25.67 -32.98 -4.10
N GLN A 106 24.90 -33.44 -5.09
CA GLN A 106 24.41 -32.56 -6.17
C GLN A 106 23.50 -31.44 -5.65
N THR A 107 22.67 -31.73 -4.64
CA THR A 107 21.78 -30.72 -4.04
C THR A 107 22.60 -29.67 -3.29
N GLN A 108 23.66 -30.06 -2.60
CA GLN A 108 24.60 -29.14 -1.95
C GLN A 108 25.30 -28.22 -2.97
N GLU A 109 25.82 -28.79 -4.06
CA GLU A 109 26.46 -28.02 -5.14
C GLU A 109 25.48 -27.04 -5.78
N TYR A 110 24.22 -27.45 -5.96
CA TYR A 110 23.15 -26.58 -6.46
C TYR A 110 22.88 -25.40 -5.51
N ILE A 111 22.78 -25.63 -4.20
CA ILE A 111 22.61 -24.57 -3.19
C ILE A 111 23.75 -23.56 -3.28
N GLU A 112 24.99 -24.04 -3.34
CA GLU A 112 26.18 -23.18 -3.45
C GLU A 112 26.21 -22.38 -4.76
N PHE A 113 25.87 -23.03 -5.87
CA PHE A 113 25.79 -22.38 -7.18
C PHE A 113 24.75 -21.25 -7.18
N VAL A 114 23.53 -21.52 -6.71
CA VAL A 114 22.44 -20.53 -6.66
C VAL A 114 22.81 -19.38 -5.72
N SER A 115 23.38 -19.68 -4.54
CA SER A 115 23.82 -18.66 -3.59
C SER A 115 24.85 -17.72 -4.22
N LYS A 116 25.90 -18.27 -4.85
CA LYS A 116 26.94 -17.48 -5.54
C LYS A 116 26.37 -16.70 -6.71
N LEU A 117 25.47 -17.29 -7.49
CA LEU A 117 24.85 -16.61 -8.63
C LEU A 117 24.06 -15.38 -8.19
N VAL A 118 23.26 -15.51 -7.14
CA VAL A 118 22.41 -14.42 -6.63
C VAL A 118 23.25 -13.31 -5.98
N GLU A 119 24.29 -13.68 -5.24
CA GLU A 119 25.22 -12.72 -4.63
C GLU A 119 25.98 -11.91 -5.70
N ASN A 120 26.50 -12.59 -6.73
CA ASN A 120 27.23 -11.93 -7.81
C ASN A 120 26.33 -11.10 -8.73
N ALA A 121 25.14 -11.63 -9.09
CA ALA A 121 24.23 -10.96 -10.00
C ALA A 121 23.41 -9.84 -9.33
N SER A 122 23.47 -9.71 -7.99
CA SER A 122 22.71 -8.71 -7.22
C SER A 122 21.25 -8.63 -7.66
N ILE A 123 20.59 -9.79 -7.75
CA ILE A 123 19.25 -9.90 -8.31
C ILE A 123 18.25 -9.10 -7.47
N MET A 124 17.54 -8.18 -8.12
CA MET A 124 16.56 -7.31 -7.48
C MET A 124 15.14 -7.78 -7.79
N ARG A 125 14.28 -7.85 -6.77
CA ARG A 125 12.83 -7.92 -6.91
C ARG A 125 12.28 -6.49 -7.06
N LYS A 126 11.35 -6.31 -7.99
CA LYS A 126 10.67 -5.03 -8.24
C LYS A 126 9.18 -5.18 -7.99
N ASP A 127 8.68 -4.37 -7.08
CA ASP A 127 7.28 -4.27 -6.75
C ASP A 127 6.73 -2.93 -7.27
N PHE A 128 5.54 -2.96 -7.83
CA PHE A 128 4.90 -1.79 -8.43
C PHE A 128 3.61 -1.46 -7.68
N TYR A 129 3.49 -0.20 -7.29
CA TYR A 129 2.34 0.34 -6.60
C TYR A 129 1.83 1.58 -7.34
N ILE A 130 0.52 1.77 -7.36
CA ILE A 130 -0.11 3.00 -7.83
C ILE A 130 -0.86 3.62 -6.68
N LEU A 131 -0.47 4.84 -6.34
CA LEU A 131 -1.11 5.64 -5.31
C LEU A 131 -2.16 6.52 -5.99
N VAL A 132 -3.40 6.40 -5.55
CA VAL A 132 -4.54 7.18 -6.01
C VAL A 132 -4.90 8.18 -4.93
N SER A 133 -4.82 9.48 -5.25
CA SER A 133 -5.09 10.55 -4.29
C SER A 133 -6.48 11.16 -4.50
N HIS A 134 -7.16 11.40 -3.40
CA HIS A 134 -8.39 12.17 -3.35
C HIS A 134 -8.26 13.28 -2.32
N PHE A 135 -8.25 14.52 -2.81
CA PHE A 135 -8.34 15.70 -1.96
C PHE A 135 -9.82 16.03 -1.83
N PRO A 136 -10.43 15.85 -0.64
CA PRO A 136 -11.79 16.31 -0.43
C PRO A 136 -11.75 17.81 -0.66
N GLY A 137 -12.54 18.30 -1.61
CA GLY A 137 -12.57 19.72 -1.90
C GLY A 137 -12.80 20.47 -0.60
N MET A 138 -11.94 21.45 -0.29
CA MET A 138 -12.39 22.52 0.58
C MET A 138 -13.61 23.08 -0.13
N ILE A 139 -14.81 22.74 0.36
CA ILE A 139 -16.01 23.42 -0.07
C ILE A 139 -15.75 24.88 0.33
N ASN A 140 -15.34 25.68 -0.65
CA ASN A 140 -15.42 27.12 -0.58
C ASN A 140 -16.93 27.40 -0.54
N VAL A 141 -17.54 27.29 0.64
CA VAL A 141 -18.80 27.96 0.95
C VAL A 141 -18.48 29.45 1.04
N LYS A 142 -18.06 30.05 -0.08
CA LYS A 142 -18.15 31.48 -0.26
C LYS A 142 -19.64 31.76 -0.44
N GLY A 143 -20.27 32.17 0.67
CA GLY A 143 -21.57 32.87 0.78
C GLY A 143 -22.70 32.37 -0.13
N ALA A 144 -23.79 31.83 0.37
CA ALA A 144 -24.69 32.53 1.26
C ALA A 144 -25.71 31.56 1.86
N GLY A 145 -26.08 31.76 3.12
CA GLY A 145 -27.36 31.29 3.67
C GLY A 145 -27.33 30.30 4.83
N GLN A 146 -26.25 29.53 5.05
CA GLN A 146 -26.32 28.45 6.05
C GLN A 146 -25.81 28.82 7.46
N GLY A 147 -24.99 29.87 7.57
CA GLY A 147 -24.40 30.29 8.86
C GLY A 147 -25.33 31.08 9.79
N LEU A 148 -26.45 31.61 9.28
CA LEU A 148 -27.40 32.42 10.05
C LEU A 148 -28.58 31.62 10.60
N LEU A 149 -29.00 30.53 9.94
CA LEU A 149 -30.10 29.69 10.43
C LEU A 149 -29.67 28.70 11.51
N SER A 150 -28.41 28.25 11.51
CA SER A 150 -27.86 27.37 12.55
C SER A 150 -27.70 28.07 13.91
N LYS A 151 -27.36 29.37 13.90
CA LYS A 151 -27.21 30.18 15.13
C LYS A 151 -28.54 30.57 15.79
N LEU A 152 -29.67 30.51 15.07
CA LEU A 152 -30.99 30.87 15.61
C LEU A 152 -31.81 29.68 16.12
N PHE A 153 -31.44 28.44 15.78
CA PHE A 153 -32.17 27.22 16.21
C PHE A 153 -31.33 26.24 17.07
N GLY A 154 -30.05 26.53 17.31
CA GLY A 154 -29.09 25.55 17.83
C GLY A 154 -28.76 25.63 19.33
N GLY A 155 -29.74 25.87 20.20
CA GLY A 155 -29.58 25.83 21.66
C GLY A 155 -29.50 24.43 22.26
N LYS A 156 -28.93 23.44 21.55
CA LYS A 156 -28.71 22.08 22.08
C LYS A 156 -27.24 21.71 21.93
N LYS A 157 -26.61 21.38 23.06
CA LYS A 157 -25.27 20.79 23.13
C LYS A 157 -25.25 19.56 22.22
N THR A 158 -24.62 19.68 21.04
CA THR A 158 -24.35 18.56 20.15
C THR A 158 -23.53 17.55 20.92
N GLY A 159 -24.09 16.36 21.15
CA GLY A 159 -23.40 15.30 21.87
C GLY A 159 -22.19 14.84 21.08
N VAL A 160 -21.19 14.28 21.78
CA VAL A 160 -20.02 13.62 21.16
C VAL A 160 -20.45 12.57 20.12
N VAL A 161 -21.61 11.95 20.32
CA VAL A 161 -22.22 10.96 19.42
C VAL A 161 -22.65 11.57 18.08
N ASP A 162 -23.23 12.78 18.08
CA ASP A 162 -23.68 13.45 16.85
C ASP A 162 -22.49 13.88 15.97
N GLN A 163 -21.38 14.27 16.61
CA GLN A 163 -20.14 14.64 15.91
C GLN A 163 -19.43 13.42 15.32
N ALA A 164 -19.41 12.29 16.03
CA ALA A 164 -18.84 11.05 15.52
C ALA A 164 -19.63 10.49 14.33
N ALA A 165 -20.97 10.56 14.38
CA ALA A 165 -21.84 10.18 13.27
C ALA A 165 -21.59 11.04 12.02
N ALA A 166 -21.46 12.36 12.18
CA ALA A 166 -21.16 13.27 11.09
C ALA A 166 -19.76 13.02 10.48
N LYS A 167 -18.73 12.73 11.31
CA LYS A 167 -17.38 12.38 10.82
C LYS A 167 -17.41 11.10 9.99
N ASN A 168 -18.13 10.08 10.46
CA ASN A 168 -18.26 8.81 9.73
C ASN A 168 -19.02 8.98 8.42
N ALA A 169 -20.14 9.72 8.40
CA ALA A 169 -20.88 9.98 7.17
C ALA A 169 -20.02 10.71 6.11
N LYS A 170 -19.20 11.67 6.55
CA LYS A 170 -18.23 12.33 5.67
C LYS A 170 -17.20 11.32 5.14
N PHE A 171 -16.59 10.52 6.02
CA PHE A 171 -15.64 9.49 5.64
C PHE A 171 -16.20 8.54 4.58
N GLU A 172 -17.42 8.02 4.76
CA GLU A 172 -18.06 7.14 3.78
C GLU A 172 -18.25 7.81 2.41
N THR A 173 -18.57 9.12 2.40
CA THR A 173 -18.72 9.88 1.16
C THR A 173 -17.39 10.02 0.43
N GLU A 174 -16.31 10.38 1.13
CA GLU A 174 -14.97 10.50 0.52
C GLU A 174 -14.43 9.12 0.12
N LYS A 175 -14.74 8.07 0.89
CA LYS A 175 -14.41 6.68 0.57
C LYS A 175 -15.03 6.26 -0.76
N GLN A 176 -16.30 6.58 -1.00
CA GLN A 176 -16.94 6.30 -2.28
C GLN A 176 -16.30 7.06 -3.45
N GLN A 177 -15.72 8.24 -3.23
CA GLN A 177 -15.01 8.98 -4.26
C GLN A 177 -13.68 8.31 -4.60
N ILE A 178 -12.91 7.91 -3.59
CA ILE A 178 -11.63 7.24 -3.83
C ILE A 178 -11.82 5.83 -4.41
N ASP A 179 -12.82 5.07 -3.95
CA ASP A 179 -13.12 3.74 -4.47
C ASP A 179 -13.51 3.80 -5.96
N ARG A 180 -14.23 4.85 -6.39
CA ARG A 180 -14.50 5.09 -7.82
C ARG A 180 -13.22 5.29 -8.63
N LYS A 181 -12.29 6.11 -8.14
CA LYS A 181 -11.00 6.35 -8.79
C LYS A 181 -10.15 5.08 -8.84
N VAL A 182 -10.11 4.32 -7.75
CA VAL A 182 -9.41 3.02 -7.67
C VAL A 182 -9.96 2.05 -8.69
N ASN A 183 -11.29 1.92 -8.78
CA ASN A 183 -11.93 1.04 -9.76
C ASN A 183 -11.64 1.45 -11.20
N ALA A 184 -11.58 2.75 -11.50
CA ALA A 184 -11.18 3.24 -12.81
C ALA A 184 -9.73 2.82 -13.15
N VAL A 185 -8.80 2.94 -12.19
CA VAL A 185 -7.40 2.50 -12.37
C VAL A 185 -7.31 0.98 -12.57
N ILE A 186 -7.95 0.19 -11.70
CA ILE A 186 -7.95 -1.27 -11.78
C ILE A 186 -8.53 -1.74 -13.11
N SER A 187 -9.65 -1.16 -13.55
CA SER A 187 -10.32 -1.56 -14.81
C SER A 187 -9.46 -1.23 -16.02
N GLY A 188 -8.85 -0.03 -16.04
CA GLY A 188 -7.98 0.41 -17.12
C GLY A 188 -6.74 -0.46 -17.29
N LEU A 189 -6.09 -0.83 -16.18
CA LEU A 189 -4.88 -1.65 -16.19
C LEU A 189 -5.16 -3.14 -16.39
N SER A 190 -6.30 -3.64 -15.87
CA SER A 190 -6.72 -5.03 -16.11
C SER A 190 -6.97 -5.29 -17.60
N GLY A 191 -7.47 -4.30 -18.34
CA GLY A 191 -7.60 -4.36 -19.80
C GLY A 191 -6.26 -4.52 -20.54
N LEU A 192 -5.13 -4.19 -19.90
CA LEU A 192 -3.78 -4.38 -20.43
C LEU A 192 -3.15 -5.71 -20.01
N GLY A 193 -3.92 -6.59 -19.35
CA GLY A 193 -3.43 -7.86 -18.83
C GLY A 193 -2.61 -7.74 -17.55
N LEU A 194 -2.67 -6.60 -16.86
CA LEU A 194 -2.03 -6.40 -15.55
C LEU A 194 -2.99 -6.82 -14.43
N ARG A 195 -2.53 -7.66 -13.51
CA ARG A 195 -3.27 -7.95 -12.28
C ARG A 195 -3.10 -6.77 -11.33
N CYS A 196 -4.23 -6.24 -10.86
CA CYS A 196 -4.26 -5.10 -9.96
C CYS A 196 -5.10 -5.45 -8.73
N GLN A 197 -4.60 -5.13 -7.53
CA GLN A 197 -5.31 -5.35 -6.27
C GLN A 197 -5.15 -4.14 -5.36
N GLN A 198 -6.25 -3.59 -4.86
CA GLN A 198 -6.19 -2.58 -3.80
C GLN A 198 -5.68 -3.22 -2.51
N LEU A 199 -4.68 -2.57 -1.89
CA LEU A 199 -4.14 -3.02 -0.61
C LEU A 199 -5.15 -2.78 0.51
N LYS A 200 -5.35 -3.80 1.34
CA LYS A 200 -6.17 -3.74 2.54
C LYS A 200 -5.47 -2.96 3.64
N THR A 201 -6.22 -2.57 4.66
CA THR A 201 -5.73 -1.83 5.83
C THR A 201 -4.49 -2.49 6.48
N ASP A 202 -4.47 -3.81 6.61
CA ASP A 202 -3.33 -4.55 7.17
C ASP A 202 -2.10 -4.47 6.26
N GLU A 203 -2.28 -4.68 4.97
CA GLU A 203 -1.23 -4.62 3.95
C GLU A 203 -0.68 -3.19 3.78
N LEU A 204 -1.53 -2.17 3.89
CA LEU A 204 -1.11 -0.77 3.93
C LEU A 204 -0.23 -0.48 5.14
N THR A 205 -0.60 -1.02 6.29
CA THR A 205 0.19 -0.87 7.52
C THR A 205 1.54 -1.55 7.39
N GLU A 206 1.58 -2.75 6.81
CA GLU A 206 2.81 -3.46 6.50
C GLU A 206 3.66 -2.69 5.48
N LEU A 207 3.05 -2.15 4.41
CA LEU A 207 3.74 -1.36 3.39
C LEU A 207 4.40 -0.12 4.01
N LEU A 208 3.67 0.57 4.90
CA LEU A 208 4.20 1.69 5.63
C LEU A 208 5.37 1.27 6.51
N TYR A 209 5.22 0.24 7.33
CA TYR A 209 6.30 -0.29 8.16
C TYR A 209 7.54 -0.64 7.30
N ASN A 210 7.33 -1.31 6.17
CA ASN A 210 8.34 -1.69 5.22
C ASN A 210 9.05 -0.49 4.59
N SER A 211 8.32 0.58 4.29
CA SER A 211 8.87 1.81 3.70
C SER A 211 9.84 2.53 4.64
N TYR A 212 9.60 2.49 5.95
CA TYR A 212 10.49 3.09 6.96
C TYR A 212 11.61 2.14 7.40
N ASN A 213 11.42 0.83 7.24
CA ASN A 213 12.38 -0.21 7.65
C ASN A 213 12.90 -1.02 6.46
N PHE A 214 13.37 -0.31 5.43
CA PHE A 214 13.74 -0.91 4.14
C PHE A 214 14.78 -2.05 4.21
N GLY A 215 15.67 -2.02 5.22
CA GLY A 215 16.74 -3.01 5.39
C GLY A 215 16.40 -4.21 6.27
N VAL A 216 15.27 -4.21 6.97
CA VAL A 216 14.97 -5.21 8.02
C VAL A 216 13.59 -5.86 7.86
N ALA A 217 12.66 -5.18 7.20
CA ALA A 217 11.28 -5.64 7.13
C ALA A 217 11.06 -6.56 5.91
N PRO A 218 10.36 -7.71 6.10
CA PRO A 218 10.03 -8.62 5.01
C PRO A 218 9.12 -7.93 4.00
N MET A 219 9.28 -8.23 2.71
CA MET A 219 8.41 -7.67 1.68
C MET A 219 7.00 -8.26 1.77
N ILE A 220 6.00 -7.45 1.41
CA ILE A 220 4.66 -7.95 1.14
C ILE A 220 4.79 -8.93 -0.03
N ASP A 221 4.39 -10.18 0.19
CA ASP A 221 4.41 -11.16 -0.87
C ASP A 221 3.23 -10.94 -1.82
N MET A 222 3.50 -10.23 -2.93
CA MET A 222 2.49 -10.00 -3.97
C MET A 222 1.96 -11.30 -4.60
N GLN A 223 2.65 -12.44 -4.46
CA GLN A 223 2.16 -13.73 -4.95
C GLN A 223 1.03 -14.28 -4.09
N ARG A 224 0.97 -13.89 -2.80
CA ARG A 224 -0.07 -14.30 -1.85
C ARG A 224 -1.34 -13.45 -1.93
N LEU A 225 -1.37 -12.40 -2.76
CA LEU A 225 -2.56 -11.58 -2.99
C LEU A 225 -3.78 -12.36 -3.52
N GLY A 226 -3.57 -13.58 -4.06
CA GLY A 226 -4.64 -14.51 -4.46
C GLY A 226 -4.92 -15.67 -3.49
N GLU A 227 -4.12 -15.86 -2.43
CA GLU A 227 -4.17 -17.07 -1.57
C GLU A 227 -4.57 -16.80 -0.11
N ILE A 228 -4.91 -15.57 0.26
CA ILE A 228 -5.47 -15.31 1.60
C ILE A 228 -6.97 -15.62 1.58
N GLU A 229 -7.31 -16.90 1.48
CA GLU A 229 -8.51 -17.40 2.13
C GLU A 229 -8.28 -17.32 3.65
N LEU A 230 -9.26 -16.72 4.32
CA LEU A 230 -9.33 -16.57 5.77
C LEU A 230 -8.95 -17.88 6.47
N SER A 231 -7.71 -17.97 6.97
CA SER A 231 -7.40 -18.96 7.98
C SER A 231 -8.25 -18.63 9.21
N LYS A 232 -9.32 -19.41 9.36
CA LYS A 232 -10.04 -19.57 10.62
C LYS A 232 -9.02 -19.80 11.73
N GLN A 233 -8.92 -18.86 12.66
CA GLN A 233 -8.57 -19.17 14.05
C GLN A 233 -9.90 -19.03 14.81
N GLN A 234 -10.62 -20.12 15.06
CA GLN A 234 -10.49 -20.92 16.29
C GLN A 234 -10.30 -20.02 17.53
N GLN A 235 -11.43 -19.59 18.09
CA GLN A 235 -11.85 -19.95 19.45
C GLN A 235 -13.37 -20.14 19.46
#